data_AF-A0A1I6PQ60-F1
#
_entry.id   AF-A0A1I6PQ60-F1
#
_cell.length_a   1.000
_cell.length_b   1.000
_cell.length_c   1.000
_cell.angle_alpha   90.00
_cell.angle_beta   90.00
_cell.angle_gamma   90.00
#
_symmetry.space_group_name_H-M   'P 1'
#
loop_
_entity.id
_entity.type
_entity.pdbx_description
1 polymer ?
#
loop_
_entity_poly.entity_id
_entity_poly.type
_entity_poly.pdbx_seq_one_letter_code
_entity_poly.pdbx_strand_id
1 'polypeptide(L)' 'MTDRKEALVLATASLQDIISQGKAITGSAMRGAPEADQEAIRAAAHAHLDAYLDHMAAAGVHTRAIIED' A
#
# COMPACT_ATOMS: atom_id res chain seq x y z
N MET A 1 -7.06 -3.87 21.55
CA MET A 1 -7.67 -2.79 20.71
C MET A 1 -6.63 -1.92 19.98
N THR A 2 -5.36 -1.92 20.42
CA THR A 2 -4.24 -1.17 19.83
C THR A 2 -3.85 -1.68 18.44
N ASP A 3 -3.77 -3.00 18.26
CA ASP A 3 -3.21 -3.65 17.06
C ASP A 3 -4.06 -3.43 15.79
N ARG A 4 -5.39 -3.45 15.91
CA ARG A 4 -6.30 -3.14 14.78
C ARG A 4 -6.12 -1.70 14.29
N LYS A 5 -6.02 -0.76 15.24
CA LYS A 5 -5.90 0.67 14.90
C LYS A 5 -4.56 0.93 14.21
N GLU A 6 -3.50 0.30 14.70
CA GLU A 6 -2.17 0.35 14.09
C GLU A 6 -2.17 -0.24 12.68
N ALA A 7 -2.74 -1.43 12.49
CA ALA A 7 -2.87 -2.07 11.18
C ALA A 7 -3.64 -1.17 10.18
N LEU A 8 -4.73 -0.53 10.60
CA LEU A 8 -5.46 0.42 9.74
C LEU A 8 -4.66 1.68 9.40
N VAL A 9 -3.84 2.19 10.33
CA VAL A 9 -2.95 3.33 10.07
C VAL A 9 -1.89 2.94 9.03
N LEU A 10 -1.27 1.76 9.19
CA LEU A 10 -0.26 1.25 8.25
C LEU A 10 -0.84 0.96 6.87
N ALA A 11 -2.06 0.42 6.80
CA ALA A 11 -2.80 0.25 5.55
C ALA A 11 -3.04 1.63 4.88
N THR A 12 -3.49 2.61 5.64
CA THR A 12 -3.74 3.96 5.12
C THR A 12 -2.45 4.60 4.58
N ALA A 13 -1.33 4.45 5.28
CA ALA A 13 -0.02 4.93 4.81
C ALA A 13 0.40 4.23 3.51
N SER A 14 0.29 2.90 3.45
CA SER A 14 0.60 2.12 2.24
C SER A 14 -0.23 2.55 1.04
N LEU A 15 -1.51 2.89 1.24
CA LEU A 15 -2.37 3.41 0.17
C LEU A 15 -1.91 4.79 -0.33
N GLN A 16 -1.45 5.67 0.57
CA GLN A 16 -0.89 6.97 0.20
C GLN A 16 0.41 6.83 -0.60
N ASP A 17 1.24 5.84 -0.25
CA ASP A 17 2.46 5.53 -1.00
C ASP A 17 2.13 5.05 -2.41
N ILE A 18 1.16 4.15 -2.59
CA ILE A 18 0.69 3.70 -3.91
C ILE A 18 0.24 4.89 -4.78
N ILE A 19 -0.57 5.81 -4.21
CA ILE A 19 -1.02 7.02 -4.91
C ILE A 19 0.18 7.88 -5.33
N SER A 20 1.18 8.00 -4.46
CA SER A 20 2.40 8.76 -4.73
C SER A 20 3.22 8.13 -5.85
N GLN A 21 3.32 6.80 -5.90
CA GLN A 21 3.95 6.08 -7.02
C GLN A 21 3.19 6.28 -8.33
N GLY A 22 1.85 6.28 -8.31
CA GLY A 22 1.04 6.58 -9.50
C GLY A 22 1.32 7.98 -10.09
N LYS A 23 1.51 8.97 -9.22
CA LYS A 23 1.96 10.32 -9.63
C LYS A 23 3.38 10.29 -10.20
N ALA A 24 4.28 9.53 -9.59
CA ALA A 24 5.66 9.40 -10.04
C ALA A 24 5.75 8.74 -11.43
N ILE A 25 4.96 7.69 -11.70
CA ILE A 25 4.86 7.06 -13.03
C ILE A 25 4.39 8.06 -14.07
N THR A 26 3.31 8.79 -13.78
CA THR A 26 2.77 9.80 -14.69
C THR A 26 3.82 10.86 -15.01
N GLY A 27 4.51 11.38 -13.99
CA GLY A 27 5.59 12.34 -14.18
C GLY A 27 6.78 11.77 -14.96
N SER A 28 7.12 10.50 -14.74
CA SER A 28 8.19 9.79 -15.45
C SER A 28 7.88 9.64 -16.94
N ALA A 29 6.66 9.22 -17.27
CA ALA A 29 6.16 9.12 -18.64
C ALA A 29 6.14 10.49 -19.35
N MET A 30 5.69 11.56 -18.67
CA MET A 30 5.70 12.91 -19.23
C MET A 30 7.10 13.44 -19.55
N ARG A 31 8.12 13.02 -18.80
CA ARG A 31 9.52 13.38 -19.05
C ARG A 31 10.21 12.47 -20.08
N GLY A 32 9.51 11.46 -20.60
CA GLY A 32 10.09 10.48 -21.52
C GLY A 32 11.18 9.63 -20.87
N ALA A 33 11.09 9.39 -19.57
CA ALA A 33 12.09 8.57 -18.88
C ALA A 33 12.07 7.12 -19.40
N PRO A 34 13.22 6.42 -19.38
CA PRO A 34 13.33 5.04 -19.81
C PRO A 34 12.29 4.12 -19.16
N GLU A 35 11.84 3.10 -19.90
CA GLU A 35 10.88 2.13 -19.40
C GLU A 35 11.37 1.40 -18.14
N ALA A 36 12.68 1.15 -18.05
CA ALA A 36 13.31 0.55 -16.86
C ALA A 36 13.06 1.38 -15.57
N ASP A 37 13.10 2.71 -15.67
CA ASP A 37 12.84 3.59 -14.52
C ASP A 37 11.36 3.57 -14.14
N GLN A 38 10.47 3.46 -15.13
CA GLN A 38 9.02 3.32 -14.89
C GLN A 38 8.69 1.95 -14.28
N GLU A 39 9.42 0.89 -14.65
CA GLU A 39 9.28 -0.44 -14.09
C GLU A 39 9.69 -0.48 -12.62
N ALA A 40 10.77 0.21 -12.24
CA ALA A 40 11.17 0.33 -10.84
C ALA A 40 10.06 1.00 -9.98
N ILE A 41 9.40 2.03 -10.51
CA ILE A 41 8.29 2.69 -9.82
C ILE A 41 7.07 1.75 -9.71
N ARG A 42 6.77 0.97 -10.76
CA ARG A 42 5.71 -0.06 -10.72
C ARG A 42 6.01 -1.15 -9.70
N ALA A 43 7.23 -1.64 -9.65
CA ALA A 43 7.65 -2.64 -8.67
C ALA A 43 7.48 -2.13 -7.23
N ALA A 44 7.86 -0.87 -6.96
CA ALA A 44 7.63 -0.25 -5.66
C ALA A 44 6.11 -0.14 -5.34
N ALA A 45 5.29 0.26 -6.31
CA ALA A 45 3.84 0.33 -6.12
C ALA A 45 3.22 -1.04 -5.79
N HIS A 46 3.67 -2.13 -6.42
CA HIS A 46 3.22 -3.48 -6.10
C HIS A 46 3.62 -3.88 -4.68
N ALA A 47 4.85 -3.60 -4.25
CA ALA A 47 5.28 -3.90 -2.88
C ALA A 47 4.42 -3.18 -1.83
N HIS A 48 4.05 -1.91 -2.07
CA HIS A 48 3.14 -1.18 -1.19
C HIS A 48 1.70 -1.73 -1.22
N LEU A 49 1.25 -2.25 -2.37
CA LEU A 49 -0.05 -2.92 -2.48
C LEU A 49 -0.09 -4.20 -1.65
N ASP A 50 0.95 -5.01 -1.72
CA ASP A 50 1.06 -6.23 -0.92
C ASP A 50 1.04 -5.89 0.58
N ALA A 51 1.82 -4.89 1.01
CA ALA A 51 1.82 -4.41 2.39
C ALA A 51 0.44 -3.89 2.84
N TYR A 52 -0.26 -3.13 1.98
CA TYR A 52 -1.63 -2.69 2.25
C TYR A 52 -2.57 -3.86 2.52
N LEU A 53 -2.53 -4.89 1.68
CA LEU A 53 -3.37 -6.08 1.81
C LEU A 53 -3.07 -6.86 3.09
N ASP A 54 -1.79 -7.01 3.45
CA ASP A 54 -1.36 -7.66 4.69
C ASP A 54 -1.86 -6.92 5.93
N HIS A 55 -1.75 -5.58 5.94
CA HIS A 55 -2.27 -4.76 7.03
C HIS A 55 -3.80 -4.83 7.14
N MET A 56 -4.51 -4.85 6.02
CA MET A 56 -5.97 -5.03 6.01
C MET A 56 -6.39 -6.41 6.49
N ALA A 57 -5.67 -7.47 6.11
CA ALA A 57 -5.90 -8.82 6.60
C ALA A 57 -5.70 -8.91 8.12
N ALA A 58 -4.62 -8.33 8.64
CA ALA A 58 -4.37 -8.24 10.08
C ALA A 58 -5.51 -7.52 10.82
N ALA A 59 -5.97 -6.37 10.32
CA ALA A 59 -7.10 -5.65 10.89
C ALA A 59 -8.41 -6.47 10.87
N GLY A 60 -8.63 -7.28 9.83
CA GLY A 60 -9.77 -8.18 9.69
C GLY A 60 -9.77 -9.32 10.72
N VAL A 61 -8.63 -9.98 10.92
CA VAL A 61 -8.45 -11.04 11.93
C VAL A 61 -8.77 -10.52 13.33
N HIS A 62 -8.30 -9.31 13.67
CA HIS A 62 -8.62 -8.69 14.96
C HIS A 62 -10.10 -8.36 15.14
N THR A 63 -10.85 -8.16 14.05
CA THR A 63 -12.30 -7.92 14.12
C THR A 63 -13.06 -9.22 14.42
N ARG A 64 -12.62 -10.33 13.83
CA ARG A 64 -13.22 -11.66 14.09
C ARG A 64 -12.99 -12.13 15.53
N ALA A 65 -11.80 -11.90 16.09
CA ALA A 65 -11.48 -12.24 17.47
C ALA A 65 -12.34 -11.51 18.53
N ILE A 66 -12.98 -10.38 18.18
CA ILE A 66 -13.90 -9.66 19.07
C ILE A 66 -15.35 -10.14 18.91
N ILE A 67 -15.69 -10.77 17.78
CA ILE A 67 -17.06 -11.26 17.49
C ILE A 67 -17.27 -12.69 18.01
N GLU A 68 -16.20 -13.48 18.17
CA GLU A 68 -16.25 -14.86 18.68
C GLU A 68 -16.17 -14.96 20.23
N ASP A 69 -16.17 -13.84 20.95
CA ASP A 69 -16.25 -13.71 22.42
C ASP A 69 -17.60 -13.11 22.85
#